data_AF-A0A971YLV6-F1
#
_entry.id   AF-A0A971YLV6-F1
#
_cell.length_a   1.000
_cell.length_b   1.000
_cell.length_c   1.000
_cell.angle_alpha   90.00
_cell.angle_beta   90.00
_cell.angle_gamma   90.00
#
_symmetry.space_group_name_H-M   'P 1'
#
loop_
_entity.id
_entity.type
_entity.pdbx_description
1 polymer ?
#
loop_
_entity_poly.entity_id
_entity_poly.type
_entity_poly.pdbx_seq_one_letter_code
_entity_poly.pdbx_strand_id
1 'polypeptide(L)'
;PDLVQEFRRTTVFTKPACRACWARYHCGGGCHANAEFFNGDLKQPYELGCALEKKRLECALYLKARLDFGLERELVPAEGVSFGGTE
;
A
#
# COMPACT_ATOMS: atom_id res chain seq x y z
N PRO A 1 19.27 -19.82 -10.91
CA PRO A 1 18.99 -18.85 -12.02
C PRO A 1 17.51 -18.46 -12.18
N ASP A 2 16.57 -19.35 -11.80
CA ASP A 2 15.13 -19.15 -12.03
C ASP A 2 14.46 -18.17 -11.05
N LEU A 3 14.80 -18.26 -9.75
CA LEU A 3 14.20 -17.43 -8.69
C LEU A 3 14.31 -15.91 -8.96
N VAL A 4 15.46 -15.43 -9.42
CA VAL A 4 15.65 -14.00 -9.74
C VAL A 4 14.70 -13.54 -10.85
N GLN A 5 14.48 -14.39 -11.87
CA GLN A 5 13.55 -14.09 -12.96
C GLN A 5 12.11 -14.12 -12.46
N GLU A 6 11.77 -15.07 -11.60
CA GLU A 6 10.44 -15.13 -10.98
C GLU A 6 10.14 -13.88 -10.15
N PHE A 7 11.05 -13.45 -9.28
CA PHE A 7 10.89 -12.22 -8.50
C PHE A 7 10.70 -11.00 -9.42
N ARG A 8 11.52 -10.86 -10.46
CA ARG A 8 11.41 -9.74 -11.42
C ARG A 8 10.08 -9.73 -12.17
N ARG A 9 9.51 -10.90 -12.46
CA ARG A 9 8.22 -11.03 -13.16
C ARG A 9 7.03 -10.88 -12.23
N THR A 10 7.21 -11.05 -10.93
CA THR A 10 6.14 -10.96 -9.95
C THR A 10 5.95 -9.50 -9.54
N THR A 11 5.06 -8.80 -10.24
CA THR A 11 4.78 -7.38 -10.05
C THR A 11 3.30 -7.15 -9.77
N VAL A 12 2.93 -5.93 -9.39
CA VAL A 12 1.52 -5.52 -9.23
C VAL A 12 0.66 -5.78 -10.48
N PHE A 13 1.27 -5.82 -11.66
CA PHE A 13 0.59 -6.06 -12.93
C PHE A 13 0.39 -7.54 -13.26
N THR A 14 1.21 -8.44 -12.70
CA THR A 14 1.14 -9.86 -13.01
C THR A 14 0.36 -10.66 -11.98
N LYS A 15 0.20 -10.15 -10.75
CA LYS A 15 -0.66 -10.74 -9.71
C LYS A 15 -2.14 -10.49 -10.02
N PRO A 16 -2.99 -11.51 -10.25
CA PRO A 16 -4.40 -11.32 -10.59
C PRO A 16 -5.19 -10.51 -9.56
N ALA A 17 -4.97 -10.78 -8.26
CA ALA A 17 -5.62 -10.05 -7.17
C ALA A 17 -5.24 -8.56 -7.16
N CYS A 18 -3.98 -8.23 -7.49
CA CYS A 18 -3.53 -6.85 -7.57
C CYS A 18 -4.10 -6.12 -8.79
N ARG A 19 -4.26 -6.80 -9.95
CA ARG A 19 -4.90 -6.22 -11.14
C ARG A 19 -6.34 -5.76 -10.86
N ALA A 20 -7.09 -6.50 -10.05
CA ALA A 20 -8.45 -6.14 -9.66
C ALA A 20 -8.53 -5.14 -8.48
N CYS A 21 -7.40 -4.80 -7.84
CA CYS A 21 -7.39 -4.00 -6.62
C CYS A 21 -7.34 -2.49 -6.92
N TRP A 22 -8.19 -1.71 -6.24
CA TRP A 22 -8.21 -0.25 -6.35
C TRP A 22 -6.94 0.42 -5.79
N ALA A 23 -6.33 -0.18 -4.76
CA ALA A 23 -5.17 0.37 -4.06
C ALA A 23 -3.82 0.05 -4.74
N ARG A 24 -3.83 -0.63 -5.89
CA ARG A 24 -2.64 -1.25 -6.48
C ARG A 24 -1.49 -0.27 -6.77
N TYR A 25 -1.81 0.96 -7.17
CA TYR A 25 -0.81 1.99 -7.45
C TYR A 25 -0.26 2.69 -6.20
N HIS A 26 -0.93 2.53 -5.06
CA HIS A 26 -0.45 3.05 -3.78
C HIS A 26 0.40 2.02 -3.02
N CYS A 27 0.02 0.73 -3.06
CA CYS A 27 0.68 -0.30 -2.25
C CYS A 27 1.76 -1.11 -3.00
N GLY A 28 1.90 -0.96 -4.31
CA GLY A 28 2.95 -1.62 -5.11
C GLY A 28 2.86 -3.14 -5.23
N GLY A 29 1.80 -3.78 -4.71
CA GLY A 29 1.60 -5.25 -4.82
C GLY A 29 2.00 -6.08 -3.59
N GLY A 30 2.28 -5.42 -2.46
CA GLY A 30 2.47 -6.05 -1.16
C GLY A 30 3.83 -6.76 -0.96
N CYS A 31 4.03 -7.32 0.24
CA CYS A 31 5.28 -7.98 0.62
C CYS A 31 5.40 -9.38 0.01
N HIS A 32 6.49 -9.62 -0.74
CA HIS A 32 6.80 -10.94 -1.30
C HIS A 32 7.16 -11.99 -0.24
N ALA A 33 7.83 -11.60 0.85
CA ALA A 33 8.16 -12.52 1.93
C ALA A 33 6.89 -13.05 2.63
N ASN A 34 5.88 -12.20 2.85
CA ASN A 34 4.60 -12.64 3.40
C ASN A 34 3.83 -13.52 2.41
N ALA A 35 3.88 -13.22 1.11
CA ALA A 35 3.26 -14.07 0.08
C ALA A 35 3.84 -15.50 0.12
N GLU A 36 5.17 -15.62 0.17
CA GLU A 36 5.84 -16.91 0.27
C GLU A 36 5.54 -17.62 1.61
N PHE A 37 5.65 -16.92 2.74
CA PHE A 37 5.48 -17.51 4.06
C PHE A 37 4.06 -18.04 4.30
N PHE A 38 3.03 -17.32 3.86
CA PHE A 38 1.64 -17.69 4.12
C PHE A 38 1.02 -18.54 3.01
N ASN A 39 1.44 -18.37 1.75
CA ASN A 39 0.81 -19.03 0.61
C ASN A 39 1.76 -20.00 -0.15
N GLY A 40 3.08 -19.92 0.08
CA GLY A 40 4.07 -20.64 -0.72
C GLY A 40 4.11 -20.22 -2.19
N ASP A 41 3.57 -19.04 -2.51
CA ASP A 41 3.54 -18.49 -3.87
C ASP A 41 3.66 -16.96 -3.85
N LEU A 42 4.76 -16.45 -4.40
CA LEU A 42 5.04 -15.02 -4.58
C LEU A 42 3.93 -14.26 -5.34
N LYS A 43 3.18 -14.95 -6.22
CA LYS A 43 2.12 -14.38 -7.05
C LYS A 43 0.80 -14.20 -6.28
N GLN A 44 0.64 -14.88 -5.15
CA GLN A 44 -0.54 -14.76 -4.29
C GLN A 44 -0.24 -13.83 -3.11
N PRO A 45 -0.82 -12.62 -3.06
CA PRO A 45 -0.61 -11.72 -1.94
C PRO A 45 -1.14 -12.28 -0.63
N TYR A 46 -0.52 -11.90 0.48
CA TYR A 46 -1.05 -12.18 1.80
C TYR A 46 -2.29 -11.31 2.10
N GLU A 47 -3.46 -11.96 2.20
CA GLU A 47 -4.77 -11.28 2.20
C GLU A 47 -4.96 -10.32 3.38
N LEU A 48 -4.62 -10.73 4.60
CA LEU A 48 -4.75 -9.85 5.78
C LEU A 48 -3.84 -8.63 5.66
N GLY A 49 -2.61 -8.81 5.14
CA GLY A 49 -1.70 -7.70 4.86
C GLY A 49 -2.30 -6.71 3.85
N CYS A 50 -2.93 -7.21 2.79
CA CYS A 50 -3.64 -6.37 1.83
C CYS A 50 -4.85 -5.64 2.45
N ALA A 51 -5.59 -6.27 3.36
CA ALA A 51 -6.72 -5.64 4.05
C ALA A 51 -6.26 -4.48 4.95
N LEU A 52 -5.21 -4.71 5.75
CA LEU A 52 -4.62 -3.67 6.61
C LEU A 52 -4.08 -2.49 5.80
N GLU A 53 -3.38 -2.77 4.69
CA GLU A 53 -2.81 -1.71 3.85
C GLU A 53 -3.90 -0.89 3.16
N LYS A 54 -4.97 -1.53 2.65
CA LYS A 54 -6.13 -0.81 2.12
C LYS A 54 -6.74 0.11 3.17
N LYS A 55 -6.86 -0.34 4.42
CA LYS A 55 -7.42 0.50 5.49
C LYS A 55 -6.52 1.68 5.84
N ARG A 56 -5.20 1.46 5.88
CA ARG A 56 -4.21 2.54 6.07
C ARG A 56 -4.33 3.60 4.98
N LEU A 57 -4.50 3.17 3.72
CA LEU A 57 -4.69 4.08 2.59
C LEU A 57 -6.00 4.85 2.68
N GLU A 58 -7.12 4.21 3.06
CA GLU A 58 -8.38 4.91 3.32
C GLU A 58 -8.21 6.00 4.38
N CYS A 59 -7.56 5.69 5.51
CA CYS A 59 -7.31 6.66 6.56
C CYS A 59 -6.38 7.80 6.10
N ALA A 60 -5.31 7.48 5.37
CA ALA A 60 -4.37 8.47 4.86
C ALA A 60 -5.04 9.43 3.86
N LEU A 61 -5.84 8.90 2.92
CA LEU A 61 -6.57 9.70 1.96
C LEU A 61 -7.63 10.59 2.64
N TYR A 62 -8.33 10.06 3.65
CA TYR A 62 -9.27 10.83 4.44
C TYR A 62 -8.59 12.00 5.17
N LEU A 63 -7.47 11.73 5.85
CA LEU A 63 -6.71 12.77 6.53
C LEU A 63 -6.19 13.80 5.54
N LYS A 64 -5.60 13.37 4.41
CA LYS A 64 -5.13 14.27 3.36
C LYS A 64 -6.23 15.16 2.81
N ALA A 65 -7.41 14.60 2.50
CA ALA A 65 -8.55 15.38 2.04
C ALA A 65 -8.98 16.41 3.10
N ARG A 66 -9.00 16.05 4.38
CA ARG A 66 -9.35 16.99 5.44
C ARG A 66 -8.36 18.14 5.58
N LEU A 67 -7.06 17.84 5.47
CA LEU A 67 -6.00 18.84 5.48
C LEU A 67 -6.15 19.78 4.29
N ASP A 68 -6.36 19.24 3.09
CA ASP A 68 -6.45 20.01 1.85
C ASP A 68 -7.71 20.89 1.78
N PHE A 69 -8.81 20.47 2.43
CA PHE A 69 -10.06 21.23 2.49
C PHE A 69 -10.24 22.06 3.78
N GLY A 70 -9.21 22.16 4.64
CA GLY A 70 -9.27 22.97 5.86
C GLY A 70 -10.33 22.54 6.88
N LEU A 71 -10.71 21.25 6.88
CA LEU A 71 -11.72 20.68 7.78
C LEU A 71 -11.13 20.32 9.16
N GLU A 72 -10.09 21.03 9.59
CA GLU A 72 -9.43 20.82 10.88
C GLU A 72 -10.28 21.40 11.99
N ARG A 73 -10.82 20.54 12.87
CA ARG A 73 -11.42 21.00 14.13
C ARG A 73 -10.98 20.26 15.38
N GLU A 74 -10.10 19.24 15.35
CA GLU A 74 -9.55 18.64 16.61
C GLU A 74 -8.62 17.41 16.44
N LEU A 75 -8.46 16.80 15.26
CA LEU A 75 -7.93 15.41 15.18
C LEU A 75 -6.41 15.24 15.01
N VAL A 76 -5.66 16.29 14.67
CA VAL A 76 -4.20 16.23 14.54
C VAL A 76 -3.64 17.48 15.22
N PRO A 77 -2.83 17.36 16.29
CA PRO A 77 -2.12 18.51 16.83
C PRO A 77 -1.31 19.16 15.71
N ALA A 78 -1.43 20.47 15.55
CA ALA A 78 -0.71 21.25 14.53
C ALA A 78 0.84 21.18 14.68
N GLU A 79 1.32 20.53 15.73
CA GLU A 79 2.73 20.39 16.07
C GLU A 79 3.21 18.98 15.70
N GLY A 80 3.74 18.80 14.48
CA GLY A 80 4.60 17.64 14.21
C GLY A 80 4.67 17.06 12.80
N VAL A 81 3.89 17.53 11.82
CA VAL A 81 4.02 17.04 10.44
C VAL A 81 4.67 18.12 9.57
N SER A 82 5.96 18.36 9.78
CA SER A 82 6.80 19.02 8.78
C SER A 82 7.09 18.03 7.66
N PHE A 83 6.17 17.92 6.69
CA PHE A 83 6.51 17.34 5.40
C PHE A 83 7.45 18.34 4.70
N GLY A 84 8.74 18.24 5.01
CA GLY A 84 9.78 19.01 4.34
C GLY A 84 9.75 18.69 2.85
N GLY A 85 9.50 19.72 2.04
CA GLY A 85 9.49 19.61 0.58
C GLY A 85 8.65 20.70 -0.08
N THR A 86 8.93 21.97 0.26
CA THR A 86 8.73 23.05 -0.70
C THR A 86 9.97 23.07 -1.59
N GLU A 87 9.78 23.05 -2.91
CA GLU A 87 10.73 23.76 -3.77
C GLU A 87 10.81 25.23 -3.33
#